data_AF-A0A959EKI8-F1
#
_entry.id   AF-A0A959EKI8-F1
#
_cell.length_a   1.000
_cell.length_b   1.000
_cell.length_c   1.000
_cell.angle_alpha   90.00
_cell.angle_beta   90.00
_cell.angle_gamma   90.00
#
_symmetry.space_group_name_H-M   'P 1'
#
loop_
_entity.id
_entity.type
_entity.pdbx_description
1 polymer ?
#
loop_
_entity_poly.entity_id
_entity_poly.type
_entity_poly.pdbx_seq_one_letter_code
_entity_poly.pdbx_strand_id
1 'polypeptide(L)'
;LSMLFISHDLGVIADIADRVLVMSQGRIVEEGSVEEIFRSAKHPYTQGLLGCRPPVDRRLQRLPLPEDFRKDGPVDPQRLIDGLSMAPEELRERQAALYAQEPLLEVQDLQVWYPVGRDWRGRPKRYVRAVERLS
;
A
#
# COMPACT_ATOMS: atom_id res chain seq x y z
N LEU A 1 15.88 -25.91 6.46
CA LEU A 1 14.49 -25.89 5.95
C LEU A 1 14.43 -24.79 4.92
N SER A 2 13.83 -25.03 3.75
CA SER A 2 13.69 -24.02 2.70
C SER A 2 12.22 -23.87 2.34
N MET A 3 11.77 -22.65 2.11
CA MET A 3 10.37 -22.33 1.75
C MET A 3 10.36 -21.43 0.52
N LEU A 4 9.32 -21.58 -0.30
CA LEU A 4 9.05 -20.73 -1.46
C LEU A 4 7.66 -20.13 -1.30
N PHE A 5 7.59 -18.82 -1.37
CA PHE A 5 6.34 -18.06 -1.33
C PHE A 5 6.12 -17.34 -2.67
N ILE A 6 4.86 -17.27 -3.10
CA ILE A 6 4.43 -16.51 -4.27
C ILE A 6 3.38 -15.53 -3.78
N SER A 7 3.68 -14.23 -3.88
CA SER A 7 2.78 -13.16 -3.47
C SER A 7 2.82 -12.02 -4.47
N HIS A 8 1.73 -11.27 -4.55
CA HIS A 8 1.66 -9.99 -5.24
C HIS A 8 1.89 -8.81 -4.29
N ASP A 9 1.88 -9.05 -2.98
CA ASP A 9 2.05 -8.03 -1.95
C ASP A 9 3.52 -7.95 -1.52
N LEU A 10 4.17 -6.86 -1.91
CA LEU A 10 5.55 -6.55 -1.56
C LEU A 10 5.73 -6.31 -0.06
N GLY A 11 4.73 -5.78 0.64
CA GLY A 11 4.80 -5.61 2.10
C GLY A 11 4.96 -6.95 2.82
N VAL A 12 4.18 -7.95 2.44
CA VAL A 12 4.30 -9.30 3.00
C VAL A 12 5.66 -9.92 2.68
N ILE A 13 6.13 -9.77 1.43
CA ILE A 13 7.44 -10.31 1.02
C ILE A 13 8.59 -9.68 1.81
N ALA A 14 8.52 -8.37 2.11
CA ALA A 14 9.53 -7.66 2.89
C ALA A 14 9.73 -8.25 4.30
N ASP A 15 8.68 -8.83 4.89
CA ASP A 15 8.70 -9.34 6.26
C ASP A 15 9.14 -10.82 6.35
N ILE A 16 8.96 -11.62 5.30
CA ILE A 16 9.08 -13.09 5.38
C ILE A 16 10.21 -13.69 4.56
N ALA A 17 10.73 -12.97 3.55
CA ALA A 17 11.64 -13.53 2.57
C ALA A 17 13.07 -13.02 2.73
N ASP A 18 14.06 -13.91 2.65
CA ASP A 18 15.47 -13.53 2.58
C ASP A 18 15.88 -13.10 1.15
N ARG A 19 15.30 -13.77 0.14
CA ARG A 19 15.59 -13.59 -1.30
C ARG A 19 14.31 -13.42 -2.09
N VAL A 20 14.35 -12.59 -3.13
CA VAL A 20 13.20 -12.26 -3.96
C VAL A 20 13.56 -12.44 -5.43
N LEU A 21 12.65 -13.09 -6.17
CA LEU A 21 12.66 -13.12 -7.63
C LEU A 21 11.45 -12.34 -8.13
N VAL A 22 11.70 -11.38 -9.01
CA VAL A 22 10.66 -10.59 -9.65
C VAL A 22 10.44 -11.13 -11.05
N MET A 23 9.18 -11.45 -11.37
CA MET A 23 8.79 -11.98 -12.67
C MET A 23 7.88 -11.00 -13.42
N SER A 24 8.06 -10.92 -14.73
CA SER A 24 7.20 -10.18 -15.65
C SER A 24 7.04 -10.97 -16.94
N GLN A 25 5.80 -11.16 -17.40
CA GLN A 25 5.48 -11.88 -18.65
C GLN A 25 6.15 -13.26 -18.74
N GLY A 26 6.13 -14.01 -17.63
CA GLY A 26 6.72 -15.36 -17.54
C GLY A 26 8.24 -15.41 -17.51
N ARG A 27 8.94 -14.27 -17.40
CA ARG A 27 10.41 -14.20 -17.30
C ARG A 27 10.82 -13.60 -15.96
N ILE A 28 11.89 -14.13 -15.37
CA ILE A 28 12.56 -13.49 -14.24
C ILE A 28 13.25 -12.24 -14.79
N VAL A 29 12.87 -11.08 -14.25
CA VAL A 29 13.41 -9.78 -14.66
C VAL A 29 14.40 -9.21 -13.65
N GLU A 30 14.34 -9.66 -12.40
CA GLU A 30 15.27 -9.27 -11.35
C GLU A 30 15.33 -10.32 -10.24
N GLU A 31 16.49 -10.48 -9.61
CA GLU A 31 16.73 -11.38 -8.49
C GLU A 31 17.74 -10.75 -7.53
N GLY A 32 17.50 -10.86 -6.22
CA GLY A 32 18.38 -10.31 -5.20
C GLY A 32 17.92 -10.66 -3.79
N SER A 33 18.67 -10.18 -2.79
CA SER A 33 18.17 -10.13 -1.42
C SER A 33 16.94 -9.21 -1.32
N VAL A 34 16.11 -9.42 -0.30
CA VAL A 34 14.95 -8.55 -0.07
C VAL A 34 15.38 -7.08 0.11
N GLU A 35 16.52 -6.85 0.77
CA GLU A 35 17.07 -5.51 0.99
C GLU A 35 17.48 -4.83 -0.32
N GLU A 36 18.20 -5.54 -1.19
CA GLU A 36 18.64 -5.02 -2.50
C GLU A 36 17.45 -4.68 -3.40
N ILE A 37 16.44 -5.55 -3.45
CA ILE A 37 15.24 -5.30 -4.26
C ILE A 37 14.49 -4.07 -3.75
N PHE A 38 14.28 -3.94 -2.44
CA PHE A 38 13.47 -2.84 -1.91
C PHE A 38 14.21 -1.50 -1.87
N ARG A 39 15.54 -1.49 -1.70
CA ARG A 39 16.33 -0.25 -1.60
C ARG A 39 16.99 0.17 -2.90
N SER A 40 17.30 -0.78 -3.78
CA SER A 40 18.15 -0.56 -4.95
C SER A 40 17.73 -1.38 -6.17
N ALA A 41 16.43 -1.51 -6.39
CA ALA A 41 15.89 -2.16 -7.60
C ALA A 41 16.52 -1.56 -8.87
N LYS A 42 17.02 -2.43 -9.73
CA LYS A 42 17.71 -2.09 -10.98
C LYS A 42 16.78 -2.15 -12.18
N HIS A 43 15.85 -3.11 -12.20
CA HIS A 43 14.98 -3.29 -13.35
C HIS A 43 13.83 -2.26 -13.30
N PRO A 44 13.55 -1.51 -14.39
CA PRO A 44 12.50 -0.48 -14.39
C PRO A 44 11.11 -1.00 -13.98
N TYR A 45 10.79 -2.24 -14.33
CA TYR A 45 9.56 -2.90 -13.89
C TYR A 45 9.49 -3.06 -12.36
N THR A 46 10.60 -3.49 -11.72
CA THR A 46 10.66 -3.65 -10.26
C THR A 46 10.58 -2.30 -9.56
N GLN A 47 11.27 -1.28 -10.09
CA GLN A 47 11.16 0.10 -9.61
C GLN A 47 9.70 0.58 -9.68
N GLY A 48 9.03 0.29 -10.80
CA GLY A 48 7.62 0.62 -10.97
C GLY A 48 6.71 -0.12 -10.00
N LEU A 49 6.93 -1.43 -9.79
CA LEU A 49 6.17 -2.20 -8.79
C LEU A 49 6.30 -1.61 -7.38
N LEU A 50 7.50 -1.21 -6.97
CA LEU A 50 7.73 -0.56 -5.67
C LEU A 50 7.08 0.83 -5.61
N GLY A 51 7.15 1.60 -6.69
CA GLY A 51 6.58 2.94 -6.80
C GLY A 51 5.05 2.98 -6.92
N CYS A 52 4.40 1.85 -7.18
CA CYS A 52 2.93 1.74 -7.21
C CYS A 52 2.28 1.75 -5.83
N ARG A 53 3.06 1.73 -4.74
CA ARG A 53 2.52 1.79 -3.38
C ARG A 53 1.94 3.19 -3.11
N PRO A 54 0.66 3.29 -2.71
CA PRO A 54 0.06 4.58 -2.44
C PRO A 54 0.79 5.29 -1.28
N PRO A 55 1.16 6.57 -1.44
CA PRO A 55 1.71 7.36 -0.35
C PRO A 55 0.63 7.58 0.72
N VAL A 56 1.05 7.58 1.99
CA VAL A 56 0.14 7.72 3.14
C VAL A 56 -0.17 9.20 3.43
N ASP A 57 0.75 10.09 3.06
CA ASP A 57 0.72 11.53 3.34
C ASP A 57 0.06 12.36 2.22
N ARG A 58 -0.28 11.75 1.07
CA ARG A 58 -0.78 12.47 -0.11
C ARG A 58 -1.92 11.74 -0.79
N ARG A 59 -2.82 12.53 -1.39
CA ARG A 59 -3.87 12.00 -2.25
C ARG A 59 -3.47 12.18 -3.71
N LEU A 60 -3.40 11.07 -4.43
CA LEU A 60 -3.11 11.09 -5.86
C LEU A 60 -4.40 11.19 -6.68
N GLN A 61 -4.32 11.85 -7.84
CA GLN A 61 -5.39 11.87 -8.84
C GLN A 61 -5.67 10.47 -9.38
N ARG A 62 -4.59 9.70 -9.61
CA ARG A 62 -4.62 8.27 -9.93
C ARG A 62 -3.40 7.58 -9.32
N LEU A 63 -3.50 6.27 -9.10
CA LEU A 63 -2.33 5.48 -8.74
C LEU A 63 -1.40 5.34 -9.96
N PRO A 64 -0.07 5.42 -9.75
CA PRO A 64 0.88 5.09 -10.79
C PRO A 64 0.82 3.59 -11.09
N LEU A 65 1.15 3.24 -12.33
CA LEU A 65 1.22 1.88 -12.85
C LEU A 65 2.67 1.53 -13.15
N PRO A 66 3.07 0.24 -13.17
CA PRO A 66 4.44 -0.13 -13.52
C PRO A 66 4.87 0.37 -14.91
N GLU A 67 3.90 0.59 -15.81
CA GLU A 67 4.11 1.13 -17.15
C GLU A 67 4.52 2.61 -17.16
N ASP A 68 4.09 3.40 -16.16
CA ASP A 68 4.48 4.80 -16.02
C ASP A 68 6.00 4.94 -15.81
N PHE A 69 6.65 3.89 -15.31
CA PHE A 69 8.11 3.82 -15.09
C PHE A 69 8.87 3.22 -16.28
N ARG A 70 8.15 2.78 -17.33
CA ARG A 70 8.76 2.14 -18.52
C ARG A 70 8.94 3.10 -19.69
N LYS A 71 8.13 4.15 -19.79
CA LYS A 71 7.96 4.89 -21.07
C LYS A 71 9.14 5.80 -21.44
N ASP A 72 9.90 6.34 -20.49
CA ASP A 72 10.88 7.41 -20.79
C ASP A 72 12.23 7.29 -20.04
N GLY A 73 12.67 6.08 -19.69
CA GLY A 73 13.89 5.86 -18.91
C GLY A 73 13.65 5.91 -17.40
N PRO A 74 14.69 6.10 -16.56
CA PRO A 74 14.51 6.12 -15.10
C PRO A 74 13.67 7.34 -14.70
N VAL A 75 12.38 7.11 -14.50
CA VAL A 75 11.47 8.09 -13.91
C VAL A 75 11.78 8.12 -12.42
N ASP A 76 12.17 9.29 -11.92
CA ASP A 76 12.25 9.54 -10.48
C ASP A 76 10.84 9.31 -9.89
N PRO A 77 10.64 8.28 -9.06
CA PRO A 77 9.33 7.98 -8.48
C PRO A 77 8.74 9.19 -7.75
N GLN A 78 9.59 10.00 -7.11
CA GLN A 78 9.14 11.17 -6.38
C GLN A 78 8.54 12.21 -7.32
N ARG A 79 9.17 12.48 -8.46
CA ARG A 79 8.65 13.42 -9.46
C ARG A 79 7.31 12.96 -10.05
N LEU A 80 7.17 11.65 -10.30
CA LEU A 80 5.90 11.09 -10.77
C LEU A 80 4.80 11.27 -9.72
N ILE A 81 5.09 10.93 -8.45
CA ILE A 81 4.16 11.08 -7.34
C ILE A 81 3.77 12.54 -7.13
N ASP A 82 4.73 13.46 -7.20
CA ASP A 82 4.50 14.90 -7.09
C ASP A 82 3.56 15.38 -8.22
N GLY A 83 3.79 14.96 -9.46
CA GLY A 83 2.93 15.30 -10.60
C GLY A 83 1.54 14.68 -10.56
N LEU A 84 1.36 13.57 -9.83
CA LEU A 84 0.06 12.93 -9.61
C LEU A 84 -0.65 13.43 -8.35
N SER A 85 0.00 14.20 -7.49
CA SER A 85 -0.55 14.66 -6.22
C SER A 85 -1.61 15.74 -6.45
N MET A 86 -2.74 15.62 -5.76
CA MET A 86 -3.79 16.64 -5.76
C MET A 86 -3.40 17.82 -4.86
N ALA A 87 -3.76 19.04 -5.28
CA ALA A 87 -3.57 20.20 -4.42
C ALA A 87 -4.55 20.15 -3.21
N PRO A 88 -4.17 20.70 -2.05
CA PRO A 88 -5.06 20.72 -0.87
C PRO A 88 -6.41 21.39 -1.13
N GLU A 89 -6.46 22.43 -1.97
CA GLU A 89 -7.71 23.12 -2.30
C GLU A 89 -8.62 22.25 -3.17
N GLU A 90 -8.08 21.62 -4.22
CA GLU A 90 -8.81 20.67 -5.08
C GLU A 90 -9.38 19.49 -4.26
N LEU A 91 -8.64 19.05 -3.24
CA LEU A 91 -9.08 17.99 -2.33
C LEU A 91 -10.28 18.43 -1.50
N ARG A 92 -10.25 19.64 -0.95
CA ARG A 92 -11.36 20.19 -0.16
C ARG A 92 -12.60 20.36 -1.01
N GLU A 93 -12.46 20.90 -2.22
CA GLU A 93 -13.57 21.05 -3.18
C GLU A 93 -14.18 19.70 -3.54
N ARG A 94 -13.35 18.71 -3.87
CA ARG A 94 -13.80 17.34 -4.16
C ARG A 94 -14.51 16.73 -2.95
N GLN A 95 -13.96 16.86 -1.75
CA GLN A 95 -14.59 16.34 -0.53
C GLN A 95 -15.94 17.00 -0.29
N ALA A 96 -16.04 18.32 -0.40
CA ALA A 96 -17.31 19.04 -0.27
C ALA A 96 -18.36 18.56 -1.29
N ALA A 97 -17.95 18.38 -2.56
CA ALA A 97 -18.83 17.87 -3.60
C ALA A 97 -19.27 16.41 -3.38
N LEU A 98 -18.41 15.57 -2.79
CA LEU A 98 -18.76 14.18 -2.45
C LEU A 98 -19.69 14.11 -1.25
N TYR A 99 -19.44 14.90 -0.20
CA TYR A 99 -20.28 14.91 1.01
C TYR A 99 -21.64 15.59 0.80
N ALA A 100 -21.80 16.38 -0.27
CA ALA A 100 -23.09 16.95 -0.66
C ALA A 100 -24.01 15.94 -1.38
N GLN A 101 -23.47 14.80 -1.84
CA GLN A 101 -24.26 13.77 -2.50
C GLN A 101 -24.93 12.85 -1.48
N GLU A 102 -26.03 12.22 -1.88
CA GLU A 102 -26.68 11.21 -1.07
C GLU A 102 -25.74 10.01 -0.90
N PRO A 103 -25.45 9.58 0.34
CA PRO A 103 -24.50 8.49 0.57
C PRO A 103 -25.05 7.18 0.03
N LEU A 104 -24.20 6.42 -0.67
CA LEU A 104 -24.54 5.05 -1.12
C LEU A 104 -24.73 4.09 0.07
N LEU A 105 -24.02 4.35 1.16
CA LEU A 105 -24.04 3.59 2.40
C LEU A 105 -23.76 4.53 3.56
N GLU A 106 -24.66 4.53 4.53
CA GLU A 106 -24.48 5.24 5.80
C GLU A 106 -24.18 4.21 6.90
N VAL A 107 -23.21 4.51 7.75
CA VAL A 107 -22.85 3.65 8.87
C VAL A 107 -23.13 4.41 10.15
N GLN A 108 -24.09 3.89 10.93
CA GLN A 108 -24.49 4.48 12.20
C GLN A 108 -23.97 3.63 13.35
N ASP A 109 -23.50 4.30 14.42
CA ASP A 109 -23.03 3.68 15.65
C ASP A 109 -21.94 2.61 15.45
N LEU A 110 -21.00 2.81 14.52
CA LEU A 110 -19.92 1.84 14.30
C LEU A 110 -19.06 1.72 15.56
N GLN A 111 -18.88 0.49 16.04
CA GLN A 111 -18.00 0.18 17.16
C GLN A 111 -17.09 -0.98 16.80
N VAL A 112 -15.77 -0.76 16.92
CA VAL A 112 -14.77 -1.79 16.64
C VAL A 112 -13.93 -2.02 17.89
N TRP A 113 -13.88 -3.27 18.35
CA TRP A 113 -13.18 -3.69 19.57
C TRP A 113 -12.21 -4.82 19.28
N TYR A 114 -10.98 -4.70 19.78
CA TYR A 114 -9.94 -5.72 19.64
C TYR A 114 -9.52 -6.27 21.01
N PRO A 115 -9.47 -7.60 21.20
CA PRO A 115 -8.97 -8.19 22.44
C PRO A 115 -7.46 -7.98 22.57
N VAL A 116 -6.99 -7.55 23.75
CA VAL A 116 -5.58 -7.33 24.05
C VAL A 116 -5.16 -8.08 25.32
N GLY A 117 -4.15 -8.93 25.17
CA GLY A 117 -3.63 -9.80 26.22
C GLY A 117 -4.52 -11.01 26.51
N ARG A 118 -3.91 -12.15 26.84
CA ARG A 118 -4.62 -13.35 27.29
C ARG A 118 -4.27 -13.67 28.73
N ASP A 119 -5.24 -14.14 29.51
CA ASP A 119 -4.96 -14.81 30.77
C ASP A 119 -4.39 -16.21 30.52
N TRP A 120 -3.94 -16.88 31.58
CA TRP A 120 -3.39 -18.23 31.50
C TRP A 120 -4.42 -19.28 31.02
N ARG A 121 -5.71 -18.94 31.00
CA ARG A 121 -6.82 -19.75 30.45
C ARG A 121 -7.21 -19.33 29.03
N GLY A 122 -6.44 -18.44 28.40
CA GLY A 122 -6.65 -17.98 27.04
C GLY A 122 -7.73 -16.91 26.86
N ARG A 123 -8.36 -16.41 27.94
CA ARG A 123 -9.42 -15.39 27.86
C ARG A 123 -8.83 -13.98 27.69
N PRO A 124 -9.47 -13.08 26.93
CA PRO A 124 -9.00 -11.71 26.77
C PRO A 124 -8.96 -10.98 28.12
N LYS A 125 -7.82 -10.40 28.49
CA LYS A 125 -7.70 -9.60 29.73
C LYS A 125 -8.31 -8.20 29.59
N ARG A 126 -8.30 -7.64 28.39
CA ARG A 126 -8.75 -6.28 28.09
C ARG A 126 -9.23 -6.20 26.64
N TYR A 127 -10.14 -5.28 26.37
CA TYR A 127 -10.48 -4.89 25.00
C TYR A 127 -9.98 -3.46 24.75
N VAL A 128 -9.43 -3.23 23.55
CA VAL A 128 -9.11 -1.91 23.05
C VAL A 128 -10.17 -1.52 22.03
N ARG A 129 -10.79 -0.37 22.25
CA ARG A 129 -11.78 0.20 21.33
C ARG A 129 -11.04 0.99 20.27
N ALA A 130 -11.07 0.50 19.02
CA ALA A 130 -10.41 1.15 17.89
C ALA A 130 -11.29 2.21 17.23
N VAL A 131 -12.62 2.02 17.28
CA VAL A 131 -13.60 2.97 16.77
C VAL A 131 -14.77 3.05 17.73
N GLU A 132 -15.21 4.27 18.04
CA GLU A 132 -16.39 4.52 18.87
C GLU A 132 -17.32 5.50 18.16
N ARG A 133 -18.54 5.04 17.86
CA ARG A 133 -19.66 5.85 17.38
C ARG A 133 -19.28 6.74 16.19
N LEU A 134 -18.82 6.09 15.14
CA LEU A 134 -18.80 6.72 13.81
C LEU A 134 -20.26 6.77 13.33
N SER A 135 -20.73 7.99 13.09
CA SER A 135 -22.03 8.36 12.52
C SER A 135 -21.81 9.11 11.21
#